data_AF-A0AA49JAY8-F1
#
_entry.id   AF-A0AA49JAY8-F1
#
_cell.length_a   1.000
_cell.length_b   1.000
_cell.length_c   1.000
_cell.angle_alpha   90.00
_cell.angle_beta   90.00
_cell.angle_gamma   90.00
#
_symmetry.space_group_name_H-M   'P 1'
#
loop_
_entity.id
_entity.type
_entity.pdbx_description
1 polymer ?
#
loop_
_entity_poly.entity_id
_entity_poly.type
_entity_poly.pdbx_seq_one_letter_code
_entity_poly.pdbx_strand_id
1 'polypeptide(L)'
;MQSELEPGYQLYQAIGQKVNESLCQELRAFVKQHSLSILALYHYKKQDHKMALNLTLECLSLNEVLTTSGYSMLIYRCLGQNENIVKIFFTNGEWKKATHLLGSMLEYQCKGRSAGLYGTIFNSGTQYGLALLNEVFTFSVFRYSIMNFIKLSTNNRDITHELFHLLLWRITDIEGDTDAKKLYKFWIGITQDYLANRYEEFTSKFIYFMNQPLSFEYDFLKLSLCDQVIQMVKQTKSYHERELVNKLTHSVVKKLQIKDSYKTLVCSDLSTLQG
;
A
#
# COMPACT_ATOMS: atom_id res chain seq x y z
N MET A 1 16.69 18.35 32.92
CA MET A 1 16.32 18.19 31.49
C MET A 1 14.83 17.96 31.26
N GLN A 2 14.05 17.38 32.18
CA GLN A 2 12.58 17.30 32.04
C GLN A 2 11.83 18.61 32.37
N SER A 3 12.40 19.50 33.18
CA SER A 3 11.71 20.69 33.72
C SER A 3 11.69 21.94 32.83
N GLU A 4 12.40 21.95 31.69
CA GLU A 4 12.47 23.12 30.79
C GLU A 4 11.55 23.00 29.56
N LEU A 5 10.93 21.83 29.35
CA LEU A 5 10.01 21.57 28.22
C LEU A 5 8.56 22.03 28.52
N GLU A 6 8.16 22.05 29.79
CA GLU A 6 6.82 22.44 30.25
C GLU A 6 6.43 23.89 29.85
N PRO A 7 7.28 24.92 30.08
CA PRO A 7 6.91 26.30 29.80
C PRO A 7 6.81 26.61 28.30
N GLY A 8 7.70 26.01 27.49
CA GLY A 8 7.66 26.15 26.03
C GLY A 8 6.43 25.48 25.41
N TYR A 9 6.01 24.32 25.94
CA TYR A 9 4.80 23.64 25.51
C TYR A 9 3.53 24.40 25.91
N GLN A 10 3.49 24.98 27.12
CA GLN A 10 2.39 25.83 27.57
C GLN A 10 2.28 27.12 26.74
N LEU A 11 3.41 27.75 26.40
CA LEU A 11 3.42 28.92 25.52
C LEU A 11 2.93 28.57 24.09
N TYR A 12 3.36 27.42 23.57
CA TYR A 12 2.87 26.89 22.28
C TYR A 12 1.35 26.66 22.30
N GLN A 13 0.82 26.07 23.37
CA GLN A 13 -0.63 25.88 23.54
C GLN A 13 -1.38 27.22 23.62
N ALA A 14 -0.87 28.20 24.36
CA ALA A 14 -1.50 29.52 24.52
C ALA A 14 -1.50 30.33 23.21
N ILE A 15 -0.40 30.30 22.45
CA ILE A 15 -0.34 30.90 21.10
C ILE A 15 -1.31 30.18 20.16
N GLY A 16 -1.32 28.84 20.21
CA GLY A 16 -2.24 28.01 19.43
C GLY A 16 -3.70 28.38 19.69
N GLN A 17 -4.09 28.60 20.95
CA GLN A 17 -5.44 28.97 21.33
C GLN A 17 -5.85 30.36 20.81
N LYS A 18 -5.00 31.38 20.97
CA LYS A 18 -5.26 32.74 20.45
C LYS A 18 -5.38 32.78 18.93
N VAL A 19 -4.54 32.04 18.23
CA VAL A 19 -4.64 31.90 16.77
C VAL A 19 -5.96 31.21 16.41
N ASN A 20 -6.31 30.12 17.09
CA ASN A 20 -7.54 29.38 16.81
C ASN A 20 -8.80 30.24 17.01
N GLU A 21 -8.83 31.15 17.99
CA GLU A 21 -9.97 32.04 18.25
C GLU A 21 -10.19 33.14 17.18
N SER A 22 -9.17 33.45 16.37
CA SER A 22 -9.22 34.53 15.35
C SER A 22 -9.50 34.04 13.91
N LEU A 23 -9.46 32.74 13.66
CA LEU A 23 -9.70 32.16 12.33
C LEU A 23 -11.19 31.90 12.09
N CYS A 24 -11.66 31.95 10.84
CA CYS A 24 -13.00 31.44 10.49
C CYS A 24 -13.06 29.90 10.65
N GLN A 25 -14.25 29.33 10.76
CA GLN A 25 -14.44 27.91 11.08
C GLN A 25 -13.71 26.97 10.10
N GLU A 26 -13.73 27.29 8.81
CA GLU A 26 -13.04 26.55 7.76
C GLU A 26 -11.52 26.59 7.93
N LEU A 27 -10.98 27.78 8.23
CA LEU A 27 -9.55 27.98 8.43
C LEU A 27 -9.06 27.30 9.72
N ARG A 28 -9.89 27.28 10.79
CA ARG A 28 -9.63 26.48 12.00
C ARG A 28 -9.59 24.99 11.68
N ALA A 29 -10.58 24.48 10.94
CA ALA A 29 -10.62 23.08 10.54
C ALA A 29 -9.40 22.71 9.67
N PHE A 30 -9.01 23.60 8.76
CA PHE A 30 -7.85 23.42 7.88
C PHE A 30 -6.52 23.35 8.64
N VAL A 31 -6.33 24.20 9.66
CA VAL A 31 -5.14 24.13 10.53
C VAL A 31 -5.21 22.90 11.44
N LYS A 32 -6.36 22.64 12.05
CA LYS A 32 -6.55 21.53 13.00
C LYS A 32 -6.29 20.17 12.35
N GLN A 33 -6.76 19.91 11.13
CA GLN A 33 -6.50 18.63 10.46
C GLN A 33 -4.99 18.38 10.30
N HIS A 34 -4.20 19.43 10.04
CA HIS A 34 -2.77 19.29 9.88
C HIS A 34 -2.09 18.94 11.21
N SER A 35 -2.43 19.66 12.28
CA SER A 35 -1.92 19.38 13.63
C SER A 35 -2.27 17.98 14.10
N LEU A 36 -3.51 17.52 13.86
CA LEU A 36 -3.93 16.15 14.20
C LEU A 36 -3.10 15.11 13.46
N SER A 37 -2.79 15.31 12.17
CA SER A 37 -1.95 14.39 11.40
C SER A 37 -0.53 14.29 11.96
N ILE A 38 0.04 15.39 12.48
CA ILE A 38 1.36 15.40 13.11
C ILE A 38 1.31 14.68 14.47
N LEU A 39 0.30 14.95 15.29
CA LEU A 39 0.11 14.30 16.59
C LEU A 39 -0.12 12.80 16.42
N ALA A 40 -0.92 12.38 15.43
CA ALA A 40 -1.11 10.97 15.11
C ALA A 40 0.21 10.27 14.78
N LEU A 41 1.08 10.91 13.98
CA LEU A 41 2.41 10.39 13.66
C LEU A 41 3.29 10.29 14.91
N TYR A 42 3.22 11.25 15.82
CA TYR A 42 3.94 11.20 17.09
C TYR A 42 3.53 9.97 17.92
N HIS A 43 2.22 9.78 18.13
CA HIS A 43 1.71 8.62 18.89
C HIS A 43 2.00 7.30 18.19
N TYR A 44 1.92 7.24 16.85
CA TYR A 44 2.33 6.08 16.07
C TYR A 44 3.80 5.71 16.32
N LYS A 45 4.71 6.69 16.29
CA LYS A 45 6.14 6.47 16.58
C LYS A 45 6.41 6.06 18.03
N LYS A 46 5.53 6.43 18.96
CA LYS A 46 5.56 6.00 20.37
C LYS A 46 4.89 4.64 20.61
N GLN A 47 4.39 3.98 19.56
CA GLN A 47 3.63 2.73 19.62
C GLN A 47 2.30 2.85 20.39
N ASP A 48 1.80 4.07 20.60
CA ASP A 48 0.44 4.32 21.09
C ASP A 48 -0.54 4.27 19.92
N HIS A 49 -0.80 3.06 19.43
CA HIS A 49 -1.58 2.81 18.23
C HIS A 49 -3.05 3.23 18.38
N LYS A 50 -3.60 3.14 19.59
CA LYS A 50 -4.98 3.56 19.87
C LYS A 50 -5.12 5.07 19.72
N MET A 51 -4.23 5.85 20.33
CA MET A 51 -4.29 7.31 20.20
C MET A 51 -3.97 7.75 18.77
N ALA A 52 -2.98 7.12 18.12
CA ALA A 52 -2.67 7.39 16.73
C ALA A 52 -3.90 7.19 15.82
N LEU A 53 -4.63 6.09 16.00
CA LEU A 53 -5.85 5.81 15.22
C LEU A 53 -6.93 6.86 15.48
N ASN A 54 -7.21 7.19 16.75
CA ASN A 54 -8.23 8.19 17.10
C ASN A 54 -7.92 9.56 16.46
N LEU A 55 -6.68 10.02 16.56
CA LEU A 55 -6.25 11.30 15.97
C LEU A 55 -6.31 11.27 14.43
N THR A 56 -5.97 10.14 13.81
CA THR A 56 -6.10 9.96 12.36
C THR A 56 -7.56 9.99 11.91
N LEU A 57 -8.48 9.36 12.65
CA LEU A 57 -9.92 9.39 12.35
C LEU A 57 -10.53 10.78 12.53
N GLU A 58 -10.13 11.51 13.56
CA GLU A 58 -10.53 12.91 13.75
C GLU A 58 -10.01 13.79 12.60
N CYS A 59 -8.74 13.62 12.22
CA CYS A 59 -8.15 14.31 11.06
C CYS A 59 -8.93 14.02 9.78
N LEU A 60 -9.28 12.75 9.55
CA LEU A 60 -10.07 12.32 8.39
C LEU A 60 -11.45 12.97 8.36
N SER A 61 -12.13 13.03 9.51
CA SER A 61 -13.44 13.68 9.62
C SER A 61 -13.39 15.17 9.28
N LEU A 62 -12.34 15.88 9.71
CA LEU A 62 -12.14 17.29 9.34
C LEU A 62 -11.82 17.46 7.85
N ASN A 63 -11.00 16.59 7.27
CA ASN A 63 -10.71 16.62 5.84
C ASN A 63 -11.99 16.38 5.01
N GLU A 64 -12.86 15.49 5.47
CA GLU A 64 -14.14 15.21 4.84
C GLU A 64 -15.06 16.44 4.85
N VAL A 65 -15.23 17.08 6.01
CA VAL A 65 -16.00 18.34 6.12
C VAL A 65 -15.46 19.39 5.13
N LEU A 66 -14.15 19.63 5.14
CA LEU A 66 -13.53 20.60 4.24
C LEU A 66 -13.71 20.22 2.75
N THR A 67 -13.60 18.92 2.42
CA THR A 67 -13.82 18.43 1.06
C THR A 67 -15.26 18.72 0.61
N THR A 68 -16.24 18.44 1.46
CA THR A 68 -17.65 18.73 1.18
C THR A 68 -17.95 20.23 1.09
N SER A 69 -17.19 21.08 1.77
CA SER A 69 -17.29 22.54 1.70
C SER A 69 -16.61 23.16 0.45
N GLY A 70 -16.13 22.35 -0.49
CA GLY A 70 -15.57 22.82 -1.76
C GLY A 70 -14.04 22.74 -1.88
N TYR A 71 -13.33 22.32 -0.82
CA TYR A 71 -11.88 22.07 -0.89
C TYR A 71 -11.60 20.65 -1.43
N SER A 72 -12.07 20.39 -2.66
CA SER A 72 -12.12 19.04 -3.27
C SER A 72 -10.79 18.28 -3.27
N MET A 73 -9.65 18.99 -3.36
CA MET A 73 -8.31 18.40 -3.32
C MET A 73 -7.96 17.72 -1.98
N LEU A 74 -8.70 18.01 -0.91
CA LEU A 74 -8.51 17.35 0.39
C LEU A 74 -8.97 15.89 0.39
N ILE A 75 -9.64 15.42 -0.67
CA ILE A 75 -9.90 13.98 -0.88
C ILE A 75 -8.60 13.16 -0.86
N TYR A 76 -7.50 13.70 -1.39
CA TYR A 76 -6.18 13.07 -1.37
C TYR A 76 -5.58 13.04 0.04
N ARG A 77 -5.95 13.99 0.90
CA ARG A 77 -5.61 13.90 2.33
C ARG A 77 -6.45 12.85 3.05
N CYS A 78 -7.73 12.69 2.71
CA CYS A 78 -8.55 11.59 3.22
C CYS A 78 -7.96 10.22 2.84
N LEU A 79 -7.49 10.07 1.59
CA LEU A 79 -6.78 8.88 1.15
C LEU A 79 -5.47 8.68 1.92
N GLY A 80 -4.67 9.74 2.10
CA GLY A 80 -3.46 9.69 2.91
C GLY A 80 -3.72 9.30 4.38
N GLN A 81 -4.84 9.69 4.97
CA GLN A 81 -5.22 9.23 6.31
C GLN A 81 -5.60 7.75 6.33
N ASN A 82 -6.28 7.23 5.29
CA ASN A 82 -6.50 5.79 5.15
C ASN A 82 -5.17 5.02 5.05
N GLU A 83 -4.17 5.52 4.32
CA GLU A 83 -2.82 4.92 4.30
C GLU A 83 -2.17 4.91 5.69
N ASN A 84 -2.38 5.95 6.50
CA ASN A 84 -1.87 5.99 7.87
C ASN A 84 -2.56 4.96 8.77
N ILE A 85 -3.87 4.77 8.61
CA ILE A 85 -4.63 3.71 9.31
C ILE A 85 -4.09 2.32 8.92
N VAL A 86 -3.81 2.08 7.63
CA VAL A 86 -3.16 0.84 7.17
C VAL A 86 -1.84 0.61 7.91
N LYS A 87 -0.97 1.63 7.99
CA LYS A 87 0.32 1.52 8.69
C LYS A 87 0.12 1.18 10.17
N ILE A 88 -0.82 1.85 10.83
CA ILE A 88 -1.16 1.57 12.23
C ILE A 88 -1.59 0.11 12.40
N PHE A 89 -2.49 -0.40 11.56
CA PHE A 89 -2.93 -1.79 11.63
C PHE A 89 -1.81 -2.79 11.39
N PHE A 90 -0.93 -2.57 10.40
CA PHE A 90 0.21 -3.47 10.19
C PHE A 90 1.17 -3.48 11.39
N THR A 91 1.48 -2.32 11.97
CA THR A 91 2.37 -2.24 13.13
C THR A 91 1.73 -2.84 14.38
N ASN A 92 0.41 -2.76 14.52
CA ASN A 92 -0.35 -3.37 15.61
C ASN A 92 -0.61 -4.88 15.42
N GLY A 93 -0.06 -5.52 14.37
CA GLY A 93 -0.25 -6.94 14.07
C GLY A 93 -1.60 -7.29 13.43
N GLU A 94 -2.46 -6.31 13.16
CA GLU A 94 -3.79 -6.47 12.56
C GLU A 94 -3.73 -6.54 11.02
N TRP A 95 -2.85 -7.40 10.50
CA TRP A 95 -2.54 -7.45 9.07
C TRP A 95 -3.77 -7.71 8.18
N LYS A 96 -4.74 -8.52 8.63
CA LYS A 96 -5.98 -8.77 7.86
C LYS A 96 -6.79 -7.49 7.65
N LYS A 97 -6.92 -6.66 8.69
CA LYS A 97 -7.61 -5.36 8.60
C LYS A 97 -6.83 -4.40 7.70
N ALA A 98 -5.50 -4.38 7.83
CA ALA A 98 -4.64 -3.56 6.99
C ALA A 98 -4.76 -3.94 5.50
N THR A 99 -4.69 -5.24 5.17
CA THR A 99 -4.83 -5.74 3.79
C THR A 99 -6.22 -5.48 3.23
N HIS A 100 -7.27 -5.68 4.02
CA HIS A 100 -8.64 -5.37 3.59
C HIS A 100 -8.82 -3.89 3.27
N LEU A 101 -8.27 -3.01 4.11
CA LEU A 101 -8.31 -1.57 3.87
C LEU A 101 -7.51 -1.19 2.62
N LEU A 102 -6.33 -1.79 2.40
CA LEU A 102 -5.57 -1.60 1.15
C LEU A 102 -6.34 -2.06 -0.09
N GLY A 103 -7.02 -3.21 -0.03
CA GLY A 103 -7.87 -3.67 -1.11
C GLY A 103 -9.00 -2.69 -1.42
N SER A 104 -9.58 -2.08 -0.37
CA SER A 104 -10.61 -1.04 -0.51
C SER A 104 -10.05 0.26 -1.10
N MET A 105 -8.81 0.63 -0.74
CA MET A 105 -8.11 1.76 -1.37
C MET A 105 -7.86 1.51 -2.85
N LEU A 106 -7.37 0.32 -3.21
CA LEU A 106 -7.18 -0.07 -4.61
C LEU A 106 -8.48 -0.06 -5.40
N GLU A 107 -9.56 -0.60 -4.83
CA GLU A 107 -10.89 -0.59 -5.42
C GLU A 107 -11.34 0.84 -5.73
N TYR A 108 -11.20 1.76 -4.77
CA TYR A 108 -11.54 3.17 -4.97
C TYR A 108 -10.68 3.83 -6.06
N GLN A 109 -9.37 3.57 -6.08
CA GLN A 109 -8.47 4.12 -7.09
C GLN A 109 -8.78 3.59 -8.51
N CYS A 110 -9.14 2.31 -8.61
CA CYS A 110 -9.40 1.66 -9.88
C CYS A 110 -10.83 1.86 -10.42
N LYS A 111 -11.83 2.06 -9.54
CA LYS A 111 -13.26 2.09 -9.89
C LYS A 111 -14.03 3.34 -9.43
N GLY A 112 -13.37 4.22 -8.67
CA GLY A 112 -13.97 5.45 -8.16
C GLY A 112 -14.94 5.32 -7.00
N ARG A 113 -15.11 4.12 -6.44
CA ARG A 113 -15.96 3.85 -5.29
C ARG A 113 -15.40 2.72 -4.43
N SER A 114 -15.56 2.80 -3.12
CA SER A 114 -15.34 1.67 -2.22
C SER A 114 -16.08 1.87 -0.91
N ALA A 115 -16.73 0.81 -0.43
CA ALA A 115 -17.44 0.80 0.85
C ALA A 115 -16.53 0.49 2.05
N GLY A 116 -15.27 0.13 1.82
CA GLY A 116 -14.34 -0.30 2.89
C GLY A 116 -13.39 0.79 3.40
N LEU A 117 -13.49 2.02 2.88
CA LEU A 117 -12.66 3.14 3.31
C LEU A 117 -13.25 3.84 4.53
N TYR A 118 -12.38 4.37 5.39
CA TYR A 118 -12.79 5.29 6.43
C TYR A 118 -13.15 6.64 5.79
N GLY A 119 -14.34 7.16 6.13
CA GLY A 119 -14.89 8.41 5.60
C GLY A 119 -16.04 8.17 4.62
N THR A 120 -17.11 8.94 4.75
CA THR A 120 -18.31 8.74 3.90
C THR A 120 -18.17 9.38 2.52
N ILE A 121 -17.19 10.28 2.35
CA ILE A 121 -16.85 10.96 1.09
C ILE A 121 -16.53 10.00 -0.07
N PHE A 122 -16.11 8.76 0.23
CA PHE A 122 -15.77 7.74 -0.78
C PHE A 122 -16.98 6.97 -1.31
N ASN A 123 -18.15 7.11 -0.67
CA ASN A 123 -19.36 6.37 -1.04
C ASN A 123 -20.12 7.00 -2.21
N SER A 124 -19.91 8.29 -2.49
CA SER A 124 -20.65 9.05 -3.50
C SER A 124 -20.22 8.75 -4.95
N GLY A 125 -19.28 7.84 -5.17
CA GLY A 125 -18.79 7.44 -6.51
C GLY A 125 -18.10 8.55 -7.30
N THR A 126 -17.85 9.70 -6.67
CA THR A 126 -17.24 10.84 -7.33
C THR A 126 -15.73 10.81 -7.08
N GLN A 127 -14.94 10.43 -8.08
CA GLN A 127 -13.51 10.70 -8.05
C GLN A 127 -13.29 12.20 -8.17
N TYR A 128 -13.13 12.87 -7.04
CA TYR A 128 -12.70 14.26 -7.01
C TYR A 128 -11.22 14.34 -7.40
N GLY A 129 -10.88 15.13 -8.41
CA GLY A 129 -9.51 15.56 -8.66
C GLY A 129 -8.98 15.35 -10.08
N LEU A 130 -7.69 15.63 -10.24
CA LEU A 130 -7.00 15.61 -11.53
C LEU A 130 -6.60 14.17 -11.88
N ALA A 131 -6.87 13.72 -13.12
CA ALA A 131 -6.56 12.37 -13.58
C ALA A 131 -5.11 11.95 -13.29
N LEU A 132 -4.15 12.88 -13.45
CA LEU A 132 -2.74 12.64 -13.14
C LEU A 132 -2.51 12.30 -11.66
N LEU A 133 -3.18 13.00 -10.73
CA LEU A 133 -3.04 12.72 -9.31
C LEU A 133 -3.64 11.36 -8.95
N ASN A 134 -4.77 11.00 -9.57
CA ASN A 134 -5.34 9.66 -9.39
C ASN A 134 -4.36 8.57 -9.83
N GLU A 135 -3.67 8.72 -10.96
CA GLU A 135 -2.66 7.75 -11.39
C GLU A 135 -1.47 7.68 -10.43
N VAL A 136 -0.98 8.81 -9.92
CA VAL A 136 0.11 8.85 -8.91
C VAL A 136 -0.30 8.16 -7.62
N PHE A 137 -1.49 8.44 -7.11
CA PHE A 137 -2.01 7.77 -5.91
C PHE A 137 -2.27 6.29 -6.15
N THR A 138 -2.82 5.92 -7.31
CA THR A 138 -3.00 4.53 -7.72
C THR A 138 -1.67 3.79 -7.69
N PHE A 139 -0.63 4.35 -8.31
CA PHE A 139 0.71 3.76 -8.30
C PHE A 139 1.27 3.59 -6.87
N SER A 140 1.14 4.62 -6.03
CA SER A 140 1.61 4.56 -4.64
C SER A 140 0.92 3.44 -3.86
N VAL A 141 -0.41 3.37 -3.92
CA VAL A 141 -1.21 2.35 -3.24
C VAL A 141 -0.90 0.95 -3.80
N PHE A 142 -0.79 0.80 -5.12
CA PHE A 142 -0.47 -0.47 -5.77
C PHE A 142 0.92 -0.96 -5.36
N ARG A 143 1.93 -0.10 -5.44
CA ARG A 143 3.29 -0.41 -4.99
C ARG A 143 3.29 -0.84 -3.53
N TYR A 144 2.69 -0.05 -2.64
CA TYR A 144 2.67 -0.36 -1.21
C TYR A 144 1.92 -1.67 -0.92
N SER A 145 0.84 -1.93 -1.64
CA SER A 145 0.05 -3.16 -1.56
C SER A 145 0.87 -4.39 -1.95
N ILE A 146 1.57 -4.36 -3.09
CA ILE A 146 2.39 -5.48 -3.55
C ILE A 146 3.61 -5.70 -2.63
N MET A 147 4.24 -4.64 -2.14
CA MET A 147 5.35 -4.80 -1.21
C MET A 147 4.93 -5.47 0.10
N ASN A 148 3.74 -5.15 0.63
CA ASN A 148 3.19 -5.84 1.80
C ASN A 148 2.71 -7.25 1.48
N PHE A 149 2.16 -7.46 0.28
CA PHE A 149 1.84 -8.80 -0.22
C PHE A 149 3.07 -9.70 -0.14
N ILE A 150 4.19 -9.32 -0.78
CA ILE A 150 5.46 -10.06 -0.74
C ILE A 150 5.87 -10.30 0.72
N LYS A 151 5.90 -9.24 1.54
CA LYS A 151 6.34 -9.33 2.94
C LYS A 151 5.57 -10.37 3.76
N LEU A 152 4.27 -10.50 3.53
CA LEU A 152 3.38 -11.39 4.26
C LEU A 152 3.27 -12.78 3.62
N SER A 153 3.43 -12.88 2.30
CA SER A 153 3.28 -14.12 1.53
C SER A 153 4.55 -14.96 1.49
N THR A 154 5.73 -14.36 1.71
CA THR A 154 7.00 -15.09 1.69
C THR A 154 6.91 -16.28 2.65
N ASN A 155 7.14 -17.48 2.11
CA ASN A 155 7.11 -18.77 2.82
C ASN A 155 5.75 -19.23 3.37
N ASN A 156 4.63 -18.62 2.98
CA ASN A 156 3.31 -19.11 3.35
C ASN A 156 2.29 -18.99 2.20
N ARG A 157 2.05 -20.12 1.50
CA ARG A 157 1.13 -20.18 0.37
C ARG A 157 -0.33 -19.94 0.75
N ASP A 158 -0.78 -20.42 1.91
CA ASP A 158 -2.16 -20.23 2.37
C ASP A 158 -2.45 -18.75 2.61
N ILE A 159 -1.49 -18.05 3.21
CA ILE A 159 -1.53 -16.59 3.36
C ILE A 159 -1.53 -15.91 1.98
N THR A 160 -0.77 -16.42 1.00
CA THR A 160 -0.73 -15.86 -0.36
C THR A 160 -2.10 -15.84 -1.01
N HIS A 161 -2.85 -16.95 -0.93
CA HIS A 161 -4.20 -17.04 -1.50
C HIS A 161 -5.17 -16.12 -0.75
N GLU A 162 -5.14 -16.10 0.58
CA GLU A 162 -5.96 -15.19 1.38
C GLU A 162 -5.68 -13.71 1.05
N LEU A 163 -4.41 -13.32 0.98
CA LEU A 163 -3.99 -11.97 0.64
C LEU A 163 -4.46 -11.56 -0.75
N PHE A 164 -4.37 -12.46 -1.74
CA PHE A 164 -4.87 -12.17 -3.08
C PHE A 164 -6.37 -11.84 -3.08
N HIS A 165 -7.17 -12.60 -2.34
CA HIS A 165 -8.61 -12.34 -2.22
C HIS A 165 -8.92 -11.04 -1.48
N LEU A 166 -8.19 -10.75 -0.41
CA LEU A 166 -8.39 -9.52 0.37
C LEU A 166 -7.94 -8.26 -0.39
N LEU A 167 -6.88 -8.36 -1.20
CA LEU A 167 -6.19 -7.22 -1.79
C LEU A 167 -6.57 -6.97 -3.26
N LEU A 168 -6.63 -8.04 -4.08
CA LEU A 168 -6.57 -7.94 -5.54
C LEU A 168 -7.84 -8.45 -6.24
N TRP A 169 -8.58 -9.38 -5.63
CA TRP A 169 -9.84 -9.90 -6.21
C TRP A 169 -10.85 -8.79 -6.55
N ARG A 170 -10.88 -7.74 -5.73
CA ARG A 170 -11.79 -6.59 -5.91
C ARG A 170 -11.45 -5.70 -7.11
N ILE A 171 -10.28 -5.89 -7.71
CA ILE A 171 -9.77 -5.05 -8.80
C ILE A 171 -9.39 -5.89 -10.02
N THR A 172 -10.00 -7.06 -10.23
CA THR A 172 -9.77 -7.84 -11.46
C THR A 172 -10.35 -7.15 -12.71
N ASP A 173 -11.34 -6.29 -12.50
CA ASP A 173 -12.08 -5.48 -13.46
C ASP A 173 -11.68 -4.00 -13.35
N ILE A 174 -10.38 -3.69 -13.39
CA ILE A 174 -9.89 -2.29 -13.32
C ILE A 174 -10.53 -1.46 -14.44
N GLU A 175 -11.14 -0.31 -14.09
CA GLU A 175 -11.70 0.63 -15.05
C GLU A 175 -10.63 1.60 -15.59
N GLY A 176 -10.76 1.97 -16.86
CA GLY A 176 -9.82 2.82 -17.57
C GLY A 176 -8.71 2.06 -18.30
N ASP A 177 -8.07 2.78 -19.23
CA ASP A 177 -7.14 2.20 -20.23
C ASP A 177 -5.76 2.86 -20.25
N THR A 178 -5.26 3.29 -19.08
CA THR A 178 -3.87 3.78 -18.97
C THR A 178 -2.87 2.64 -19.06
N ASP A 179 -1.66 2.92 -19.53
CA ASP A 179 -0.60 1.91 -19.65
C ASP A 179 -0.27 1.26 -18.30
N ALA A 180 -0.30 2.05 -17.21
CA ALA A 180 -0.13 1.55 -15.85
C ALA A 180 -1.23 0.54 -15.47
N LYS A 181 -2.51 0.86 -15.77
CA LYS A 181 -3.63 -0.04 -15.49
C LYS A 181 -3.60 -1.30 -16.35
N LYS A 182 -3.19 -1.23 -17.62
CA LYS A 182 -2.92 -2.41 -18.47
C LYS A 182 -1.87 -3.30 -17.86
N LEU A 183 -0.78 -2.71 -17.36
CA LEU A 183 0.30 -3.44 -16.69
C LEU A 183 -0.20 -4.13 -15.41
N TYR A 184 -0.99 -3.44 -14.59
CA TYR A 184 -1.60 -4.03 -13.38
C TYR A 184 -2.54 -5.18 -13.71
N LYS A 185 -3.44 -5.02 -14.70
CA LYS A 185 -4.33 -6.09 -15.18
C LYS A 185 -3.53 -7.32 -15.61
N PHE A 186 -2.49 -7.10 -16.40
CA PHE A 186 -1.65 -8.18 -16.89
C PHE A 186 -0.93 -8.90 -15.74
N TRP A 187 -0.34 -8.16 -14.80
CA TRP A 187 0.30 -8.73 -13.61
C TRP A 187 -0.67 -9.51 -12.70
N ILE A 188 -1.90 -9.00 -12.49
CA ILE A 188 -2.96 -9.71 -11.75
C ILE A 188 -3.28 -11.03 -12.44
N GLY A 189 -3.41 -11.02 -13.77
CA GLY A 189 -3.67 -12.23 -14.56
C GLY A 189 -2.57 -13.29 -14.41
N ILE A 190 -1.29 -12.89 -14.39
CA ILE A 190 -0.17 -13.82 -14.13
C ILE A 190 -0.29 -14.43 -12.74
N THR A 191 -0.58 -13.60 -11.73
CA THR A 191 -0.73 -14.07 -10.34
C THR A 191 -1.92 -15.03 -10.19
N GLN A 192 -3.02 -14.81 -10.92
CA GLN A 192 -4.16 -15.73 -10.95
C GLN A 192 -3.78 -17.10 -11.50
N ASP A 193 -2.97 -17.16 -12.56
CA ASP A 193 -2.49 -18.43 -13.11
C ASP A 193 -1.63 -19.19 -12.11
N TYR A 194 -0.73 -18.50 -11.41
CA TYR A 194 0.06 -19.09 -10.32
C TYR A 194 -0.84 -19.68 -9.23
N LEU A 195 -1.81 -18.91 -8.73
CA LEU A 195 -2.71 -19.36 -7.66
C LEU A 195 -3.61 -20.53 -8.09
N ALA A 196 -4.00 -20.58 -9.37
CA ALA A 196 -4.79 -21.65 -9.97
C ALA A 196 -3.98 -22.92 -10.33
N ASN A 197 -2.66 -22.96 -10.05
CA ASN A 197 -1.75 -24.03 -10.49
C ASN A 197 -1.63 -24.19 -12.01
N ARG A 198 -1.95 -23.15 -12.79
CA ARG A 198 -1.76 -23.10 -14.25
C ARG A 198 -0.33 -22.72 -14.58
N TYR A 199 0.61 -23.58 -14.21
CA TYR A 199 2.05 -23.25 -14.20
C TYR A 199 2.65 -23.06 -15.60
N GLU A 200 2.09 -23.69 -16.62
CA GLU A 200 2.51 -23.50 -18.02
C GLU A 200 2.17 -22.08 -18.50
N GLU A 201 0.93 -21.65 -18.28
CA GLU A 201 0.46 -20.31 -18.61
C GLU A 201 1.16 -19.24 -17.77
N PHE A 202 1.32 -19.50 -16.46
CA PHE A 202 2.07 -18.64 -15.56
C PHE A 202 3.51 -18.42 -16.04
N THR A 203 4.24 -19.50 -16.35
CA THR A 203 5.65 -19.43 -16.78
C THR A 203 5.78 -18.68 -18.11
N SER A 204 4.90 -18.97 -19.06
CA SER A 204 4.88 -18.31 -20.37
C SER A 204 4.66 -16.79 -20.23
N LYS A 205 3.66 -16.39 -19.43
CA LYS A 205 3.37 -14.97 -19.20
C LYS A 205 4.43 -14.29 -18.33
N PHE A 206 5.03 -15.00 -17.37
CA PHE A 206 6.16 -14.51 -16.59
C PHE A 206 7.34 -14.14 -17.50
N ILE A 207 7.77 -15.04 -18.39
CA ILE A 207 8.86 -14.78 -19.34
C ILE A 207 8.53 -13.58 -20.21
N TYR A 208 7.30 -13.52 -20.74
CA TYR A 208 6.86 -12.37 -21.52
C TYR A 208 6.93 -11.07 -20.72
N PHE A 209 6.42 -11.05 -19.48
CA PHE A 209 6.44 -9.88 -18.58
C PHE A 209 7.86 -9.40 -18.29
N MET A 210 8.79 -10.34 -18.04
CA MET A 210 10.19 -10.03 -17.73
C MET A 210 10.95 -9.43 -18.91
N ASN A 211 10.55 -9.77 -20.14
CA ASN A 211 11.16 -9.26 -21.37
C ASN A 211 10.59 -7.91 -21.84
N GLN A 212 9.49 -7.43 -21.22
CA GLN A 212 8.94 -6.12 -21.56
C GLN A 212 9.89 -4.99 -21.08
N PRO A 213 10.10 -3.94 -21.89
CA PRO A 213 10.91 -2.78 -21.50
C PRO A 213 10.13 -1.87 -20.53
N LEU A 214 9.92 -2.35 -19.31
CA LEU A 214 9.23 -1.62 -18.25
C LEU A 214 10.18 -0.69 -17.51
N SER A 215 9.70 0.51 -17.16
CA SER A 215 10.39 1.43 -16.24
C SER A 215 10.78 0.73 -14.94
N PHE A 216 11.94 1.10 -14.38
CA PHE A 216 12.45 0.59 -13.10
C PHE A 216 11.46 0.84 -11.94
N GLU A 217 10.56 1.82 -12.08
CA GLU A 217 9.52 2.13 -11.11
C GLU A 217 8.56 0.96 -10.87
N TYR A 218 8.41 0.05 -11.84
CA TYR A 218 7.57 -1.14 -11.77
C TYR A 218 8.32 -2.42 -11.38
N ASP A 219 9.59 -2.33 -11.01
CA ASP A 219 10.37 -3.51 -10.64
C ASP A 219 9.76 -4.28 -9.46
N PHE A 220 8.95 -3.63 -8.61
CA PHE A 220 8.23 -4.30 -7.53
C PHE A 220 7.26 -5.40 -8.03
N LEU A 221 6.68 -5.23 -9.23
CA LEU A 221 5.85 -6.25 -9.87
C LEU A 221 6.70 -7.45 -10.29
N LYS A 222 7.86 -7.20 -10.90
CA LYS A 222 8.83 -8.24 -11.27
C LYS A 222 9.31 -9.00 -10.05
N LEU A 223 9.65 -8.29 -8.97
CA LEU A 223 10.05 -8.90 -7.71
C LEU A 223 8.98 -9.84 -7.16
N SER A 224 7.71 -9.42 -7.19
CA SER A 224 6.61 -10.26 -6.73
C SER A 224 6.45 -11.53 -7.58
N LEU A 225 6.66 -11.45 -8.90
CA LEU A 225 6.60 -12.63 -9.76
C LEU A 225 7.79 -13.55 -9.52
N CYS A 226 8.99 -13.00 -9.28
CA CYS A 226 10.15 -13.79 -8.89
C CYS A 226 9.91 -14.58 -7.60
N ASP A 227 9.27 -13.97 -6.59
CA ASP A 227 8.85 -14.67 -5.36
C ASP A 227 7.91 -15.85 -5.69
N GLN A 228 6.90 -15.64 -6.52
CA GLN A 228 5.98 -16.70 -6.96
C GLN A 228 6.69 -17.84 -7.70
N VAL A 229 7.65 -17.54 -8.59
CA VAL A 229 8.45 -18.56 -9.28
C VAL A 229 9.29 -19.38 -8.28
N ILE A 230 9.93 -18.73 -7.31
CA ILE A 230 10.69 -19.41 -6.25
C ILE A 230 9.78 -20.34 -5.45
N GLN A 231 8.59 -19.87 -5.06
CA GLN A 231 7.62 -20.68 -4.31
C GLN A 231 7.07 -21.84 -5.14
N MET A 232 6.80 -21.64 -6.43
CA MET A 232 6.38 -22.70 -7.37
C MET A 232 7.42 -23.82 -7.42
N VAL A 233 8.69 -23.48 -7.61
CA VAL A 233 9.77 -24.49 -7.74
C VAL A 233 10.04 -25.22 -6.43
N LYS A 234 9.93 -24.53 -5.29
CA LYS A 234 10.01 -25.19 -3.97
C LYS A 234 8.98 -26.32 -3.83
N GLN A 235 7.82 -26.19 -4.46
CA GLN A 235 6.72 -27.16 -4.35
C GLN A 235 6.87 -28.36 -5.31
N THR A 236 7.45 -28.16 -6.49
CA THR A 236 7.62 -29.21 -7.51
C THR A 236 8.76 -30.20 -7.23
N LYS A 237 9.62 -29.92 -6.23
CA LYS A 237 10.68 -30.82 -5.69
C LYS A 237 11.72 -31.35 -6.71
N SER A 238 11.77 -30.86 -7.95
CA SER A 238 12.75 -31.31 -8.94
C SER A 238 14.14 -30.68 -8.72
N TYR A 239 15.21 -31.46 -8.85
CA TYR A 239 16.60 -30.98 -8.70
C TYR A 239 17.01 -30.03 -9.85
N HIS A 240 16.61 -30.32 -11.10
CA HIS A 240 16.93 -29.47 -12.26
C HIS A 240 16.25 -28.09 -12.20
N GLU A 241 15.10 -27.98 -11.53
CA GLU A 241 14.40 -26.71 -11.37
C GLU A 241 15.11 -25.79 -10.35
N ARG A 242 15.92 -26.33 -9.43
CA ARG A 242 16.70 -25.54 -8.45
C ARG A 242 17.81 -24.72 -9.08
N GLU A 243 18.50 -25.27 -10.08
CA GLU A 243 19.56 -24.54 -10.81
C GLU A 243 18.96 -23.38 -11.62
N LEU A 244 17.77 -23.60 -12.19
CA LEU A 244 17.01 -22.57 -12.89
C LEU A 244 16.61 -21.42 -11.95
N VAL A 245 16.13 -21.73 -10.75
CA VAL A 245 15.80 -20.72 -9.72
C VAL A 245 17.03 -19.93 -9.29
N ASN A 246 18.16 -20.59 -9.09
CA ASN A 246 19.40 -19.91 -8.72
C ASN A 246 19.86 -18.94 -9.81
N LYS A 247 19.76 -19.33 -11.09
CA LYS A 247 20.06 -18.48 -12.24
C LYS A 247 19.07 -17.31 -12.34
N LEU A 248 17.77 -17.55 -12.23
CA LEU A 248 16.74 -16.52 -12.22
C LEU A 248 16.97 -15.50 -11.12
N THR A 249 17.20 -15.98 -9.90
CA THR A 249 17.34 -15.10 -8.73
C THR A 249 18.62 -14.28 -8.79
N HIS A 250 19.74 -14.89 -9.20
CA HIS A 250 21.01 -14.17 -9.30
C HIS A 250 21.03 -13.15 -10.45
N SER A 251 20.43 -13.48 -11.59
CA SER A 251 20.50 -12.65 -12.79
C SER A 251 19.41 -11.59 -12.88
N VAL A 252 18.21 -11.86 -12.34
CA VAL A 252 17.05 -10.96 -12.44
C VAL A 252 16.91 -10.11 -11.18
N VAL A 253 16.80 -10.72 -9.99
CA VAL A 253 16.49 -9.99 -8.75
C VAL A 253 17.59 -8.98 -8.39
N LYS A 254 18.86 -9.32 -8.64
CA LYS A 254 19.98 -8.39 -8.40
C LYS A 254 19.93 -7.14 -9.27
N LYS A 255 19.37 -7.23 -10.48
CA LYS A 255 19.28 -6.10 -11.43
C LYS A 255 18.10 -5.17 -11.14
N LEU A 256 17.15 -5.58 -10.30
CA LEU A 256 15.98 -4.77 -9.95
C LEU A 256 16.38 -3.55 -9.10
N GLN A 257 15.81 -2.38 -9.36
CA GLN A 257 16.06 -1.15 -8.60
C GLN A 257 15.12 -1.02 -7.40
N ILE A 258 15.22 -1.98 -6.47
CA ILE A 258 14.43 -2.05 -5.24
C ILE A 258 15.36 -2.09 -4.02
N LYS A 259 14.90 -1.61 -2.86
CA LYS A 259 15.63 -1.71 -1.59
C LYS A 259 16.09 -3.14 -1.32
N ASP A 260 17.35 -3.30 -0.92
CA ASP A 260 17.97 -4.61 -0.73
C ASP A 260 17.27 -5.46 0.32
N SER A 261 16.64 -4.86 1.34
CA SER A 261 15.86 -5.60 2.33
C SER A 261 14.78 -6.50 1.71
N TYR A 262 14.13 -6.06 0.63
CA TYR A 262 13.12 -6.85 -0.06
C TYR A 262 13.72 -7.87 -1.03
N LYS A 263 14.86 -7.56 -1.65
CA LYS A 263 15.61 -8.53 -2.43
C LYS A 263 16.09 -9.66 -1.52
N THR A 264 16.66 -9.33 -0.36
CA THR A 264 17.10 -10.30 0.64
C THR A 264 15.93 -11.12 1.16
N LEU A 265 14.76 -10.53 1.39
CA LEU A 265 13.57 -11.31 1.78
C LEU A 265 13.27 -12.43 0.77
N VAL A 266 13.24 -12.10 -0.53
CA VAL A 266 12.98 -13.07 -1.60
C VAL A 266 14.17 -14.05 -1.82
N CYS A 267 15.41 -13.58 -1.64
CA CYS A 267 16.63 -14.36 -1.92
C CYS A 267 17.16 -15.19 -0.74
N SER A 268 16.87 -14.81 0.50
CA SER A 268 17.38 -15.47 1.74
C SER A 268 16.94 -16.94 1.84
N ASP A 269 15.90 -17.28 1.09
CA ASP A 269 15.30 -18.59 0.90
C ASP A 269 16.08 -19.56 0.00
N LEU A 270 17.15 -19.11 -0.67
CA LEU A 270 17.96 -19.97 -1.54
C LEU A 270 19.12 -20.66 -0.81
N SER A 271 19.64 -20.02 0.23
CA SER A 271 20.70 -20.60 1.08
C SER A 271 20.22 -21.84 1.83
N THR A 272 18.92 -21.99 2.10
CA THR A 272 18.33 -23.17 2.74
C THR A 272 18.03 -24.31 1.77
N LEU A 273 18.08 -24.06 0.45
CA LEU A 273 17.93 -25.08 -0.61
C LEU A 273 19.27 -25.67 -1.08
N GLN A 274 20.39 -25.18 -0.51
CA GLN A 274 21.75 -25.68 -0.74
C GLN A 274 22.16 -26.79 0.24
N GLY A 275 21.27 -27.19 1.16
CA GLY A 275 21.44 -28.32 2.09
C GLY A 275 20.72 -29.59 1.63
#